data_AF-A0A7S3SV73-F1
#
_entry.id   AF-A0A7S3SV73-F1
#
_cell.length_a   1.000
_cell.length_b   1.000
_cell.length_c   1.000
_cell.angle_alpha   90.00
_cell.angle_beta   90.00
_cell.angle_gamma   90.00
#
_symmetry.space_group_name_H-M   'P 1'
#
loop_
_entity.id
_entity.type
_entity.pdbx_description
1 polymer ?
#
loop_
_entity_poly.entity_id
_entity_poly.type
_entity_poly.pdbx_seq_one_letter_code
_entity_poly.pdbx_strand_id
1 'polypeptide(L)'
;HKRSSGVLRLFRDTLGQAGQDIPALESLQKELYAEAEKVPREMVRKNRPCPGVVASFARFSPEVGDITGCGGAILHVFEPGTRPEGSQKNVAMLYAAAPSSRFHKGQPPGTFFCALRCGASNMIRLVREYNRLADGQPKLESYERAIWWQADLRAQVEYYFSDRNLRGDFFFTDKIVGDIDGWVDLEVVRSCPRIACSNVAVNEELLDSLGPSKMVETKTGEEGKAFVRRAGGKALPMPDDGFGMKRKYGKAFGRGGRESDPTCWDFVRKGSCPRGDQCRYEHTVT
;
A
#
# COMPACT_ATOMS: atom_id res chain seq x y z
N HIS A 1 -13.84 15.71 27.22
CA HIS A 1 -14.29 15.50 25.83
C HIS A 1 -13.97 16.72 24.98
N LYS A 2 -12.86 16.73 24.21
CA LYS A 2 -12.63 17.77 23.18
C LYS A 2 -13.64 17.52 22.06
N ARG A 3 -14.46 18.54 21.72
CA ARG A 3 -15.46 18.50 20.64
C ARG A 3 -14.84 17.87 19.38
N SER A 4 -15.47 16.83 18.83
CA SER A 4 -15.11 16.32 17.50
C SER A 4 -15.26 17.49 16.51
N SER A 5 -14.17 17.83 15.82
CA SER A 5 -14.17 18.88 14.79
C SER A 5 -14.26 18.22 13.42
N GLY A 6 -15.02 18.81 12.50
CA GLY A 6 -15.15 18.34 11.12
C GLY A 6 -16.20 17.25 10.89
N VAL A 7 -15.94 16.38 9.92
CA VAL A 7 -16.89 15.39 9.36
C VAL A 7 -17.49 14.44 10.40
N LEU A 8 -16.73 14.06 11.42
CA LEU A 8 -17.23 13.18 12.49
C LEU A 8 -18.36 13.81 13.31
N ARG A 9 -18.41 15.15 13.40
CA ARG A 9 -19.51 15.85 14.06
C ARG A 9 -20.81 15.69 13.28
N LEU A 10 -20.75 15.79 11.95
CA LEU A 10 -21.93 15.62 11.09
C LEU A 10 -22.52 14.23 11.24
N PHE A 11 -21.69 13.18 11.20
CA PHE A 11 -22.15 11.81 11.45
C PHE A 11 -22.77 11.66 12.85
N ARG A 12 -22.12 12.20 13.88
CA ARG A 12 -22.64 12.14 15.25
C ARG A 12 -24.01 12.82 15.38
N ASP A 13 -24.15 14.01 14.81
CA ASP A 13 -25.38 14.80 14.86
C ASP A 13 -26.50 14.09 14.08
N THR A 14 -26.22 13.60 12.86
CA THR A 14 -27.17 12.84 12.04
C THR A 14 -27.62 11.54 12.72
N LEU A 15 -26.71 10.78 13.33
CA LEU A 15 -27.06 9.57 14.07
C LEU A 15 -27.91 9.88 15.31
N GLY A 16 -27.58 10.96 16.02
CA GLY A 16 -28.35 11.42 17.18
C GLY A 16 -29.78 11.82 16.80
N GLN A 17 -29.95 12.53 15.67
CA GLN A 17 -31.27 12.87 15.12
C GLN A 17 -32.07 11.63 14.70
N ALA A 18 -31.39 10.57 14.27
CA ALA A 18 -32.00 9.28 13.96
C ALA A 18 -32.33 8.41 15.19
N GLY A 19 -32.12 8.93 16.41
CA GLY A 19 -32.43 8.25 17.67
C GLY A 19 -31.40 7.20 18.11
N GLN A 20 -30.19 7.24 17.55
CA GLN A 20 -29.12 6.33 17.94
C GLN A 20 -28.49 6.73 19.29
N ASP A 21 -28.20 5.74 20.14
CA ASP A 21 -27.43 5.94 21.37
C ASP A 21 -25.94 6.12 21.05
N ILE A 22 -25.51 7.37 20.94
CA ILE A 22 -24.14 7.72 20.55
C ILE A 22 -23.10 7.20 21.55
N PRO A 23 -23.22 7.41 22.88
CA PRO A 23 -22.30 6.81 23.84
C PRO A 23 -22.17 5.28 23.74
N ALA A 24 -23.30 4.58 23.52
CA ALA A 24 -23.27 3.13 23.32
C ALA A 24 -22.53 2.74 22.03
N LEU A 25 -22.77 3.45 20.91
CA LEU A 25 -22.05 3.24 19.65
C LEU A 25 -20.54 3.48 19.78
N GLU A 26 -20.11 4.55 20.48
CA GLU A 26 -18.69 4.84 20.70
C GLU A 26 -18.01 3.75 21.56
N SER A 27 -18.73 3.21 22.55
CA SER A 27 -18.24 2.12 23.39
C SER A 27 -18.14 0.82 22.59
N LEU A 28 -19.15 0.51 21.80
CA LEU A 28 -19.19 -0.63 20.88
C LEU A 28 -18.04 -0.57 19.86
N GLN A 29 -17.73 0.60 19.31
CA GLN A 29 -16.61 0.74 18.37
C GLN A 29 -15.26 0.39 18.98
N LYS A 30 -15.01 0.81 20.24
CA LYS A 30 -13.78 0.45 20.96
C LYS A 30 -13.70 -1.05 21.21
N GLU A 31 -14.81 -1.64 21.61
CA GLU A 31 -14.90 -3.08 21.85
C GLU A 31 -14.66 -3.89 20.58
N LEU A 32 -15.36 -3.55 19.49
CA LEU A 32 -15.20 -4.19 18.18
C LEU A 32 -13.79 -4.03 17.62
N TYR A 33 -13.16 -2.87 17.83
CA TYR A 33 -11.76 -2.66 17.45
C TYR A 33 -10.86 -3.64 18.20
N ALA A 34 -10.98 -3.71 19.53
CA ALA A 34 -10.16 -4.60 20.36
C ALA A 34 -10.42 -6.09 20.09
N GLU A 35 -11.65 -6.47 19.71
CA GLU A 35 -11.95 -7.82 19.26
C GLU A 35 -11.32 -8.12 17.90
N ALA A 36 -11.46 -7.22 16.93
CA ALA A 36 -10.88 -7.38 15.60
C ALA A 36 -9.34 -7.43 15.63
N GLU A 37 -8.71 -6.69 16.54
CA GLU A 37 -7.26 -6.68 16.74
C GLU A 37 -6.71 -8.04 17.21
N LYS A 38 -7.50 -8.80 17.99
CA LYS A 38 -7.14 -10.17 18.44
C LYS A 38 -7.17 -11.20 17.31
N VAL A 39 -7.95 -10.93 16.26
CA VAL A 39 -8.13 -11.82 15.10
C VAL A 39 -7.88 -11.04 13.81
N PRO A 40 -6.63 -10.59 13.58
CA PRO A 40 -6.32 -9.71 12.46
C PRO A 40 -6.71 -10.37 11.12
N ARG A 41 -7.18 -9.55 10.17
CA ARG A 41 -7.67 -9.97 8.85
C ARG A 41 -8.94 -10.85 8.89
N GLU A 42 -9.50 -11.13 10.06
CA GLU A 42 -10.83 -11.72 10.21
C GLU A 42 -11.86 -10.63 10.42
N MET A 43 -13.08 -10.87 9.95
CA MET A 43 -14.22 -10.05 10.33
C MET A 43 -14.86 -10.61 11.60
N VAL A 44 -14.94 -9.77 12.63
CA VAL A 44 -15.75 -10.02 13.83
C VAL A 44 -17.16 -9.48 13.62
N ARG A 45 -18.15 -10.08 14.28
CA ARG A 45 -19.56 -9.72 14.15
C ARG A 45 -20.23 -9.71 15.52
N LYS A 46 -21.06 -8.69 15.75
CA LYS A 46 -22.04 -8.65 16.84
C LYS A 46 -23.45 -8.46 16.31
N ASN A 47 -24.39 -9.23 16.83
CA ASN A 47 -25.81 -9.14 16.49
C ASN A 47 -26.53 -8.30 17.53
N ARG A 48 -27.31 -7.32 17.07
CA ARG A 48 -28.08 -6.40 17.92
C ARG A 48 -27.29 -5.86 19.12
N PRO A 49 -26.09 -5.27 18.90
CA PRO A 49 -25.18 -4.91 19.99
C PRO A 49 -25.70 -3.74 20.85
N CYS A 50 -26.56 -2.88 20.29
CA CYS A 50 -27.22 -1.79 21.00
C CYS A 50 -28.53 -1.42 20.28
N PRO A 51 -29.44 -0.66 20.93
CA PRO A 51 -30.71 -0.24 20.31
C PRO A 51 -30.50 0.48 18.97
N GLY A 52 -31.33 0.17 17.98
CA GLY A 52 -31.26 0.81 16.66
C GLY A 52 -30.18 0.24 15.72
N VAL A 53 -29.42 -0.77 16.14
CA VAL A 53 -28.39 -1.44 15.32
C VAL A 53 -28.74 -2.91 15.16
N VAL A 54 -28.92 -3.37 13.91
CA VAL A 54 -29.20 -4.78 13.57
C VAL A 54 -27.97 -5.65 13.80
N ALA A 55 -26.82 -5.18 13.30
CA ALA A 55 -25.55 -5.88 13.40
C ALA A 55 -24.40 -4.89 13.28
N SER A 56 -23.25 -5.26 13.83
CA SER A 56 -21.99 -4.55 13.63
C SER A 56 -20.89 -5.51 13.28
N PHE A 57 -20.01 -5.09 12.40
CA PHE A 57 -18.90 -5.86 11.88
C PHE A 57 -17.63 -5.04 12.04
N ALA A 58 -16.51 -5.70 12.34
CA ALA A 58 -15.23 -5.02 12.36
C ALA A 58 -14.12 -5.91 11.81
N ARG A 59 -13.09 -5.27 11.29
CA ARG A 59 -11.90 -5.92 10.76
C ARG A 59 -10.67 -5.08 11.08
N PHE A 60 -9.59 -5.73 11.47
CA PHE A 60 -8.30 -5.09 11.71
C PHE A 60 -7.27 -5.51 10.66
N SER A 61 -6.49 -4.55 10.16
CA SER A 61 -5.40 -4.78 9.21
C SER A 61 -4.05 -4.45 9.85
N PRO A 62 -3.21 -5.46 10.13
CA PRO A 62 -1.86 -5.23 10.65
C PRO A 62 -0.94 -4.56 9.62
N GLU A 63 -1.29 -4.59 8.32
CA GLU A 63 -0.52 -3.97 7.24
C GLU A 63 -0.48 -2.43 7.32
N VAL A 64 -1.31 -1.83 8.17
CA VAL A 64 -1.23 -0.39 8.50
C VAL A 64 0.04 -0.05 9.30
N GLY A 65 0.68 -1.04 9.91
CA GLY A 65 1.89 -0.90 10.72
C GLY A 65 1.61 -0.29 12.10
N ASP A 66 2.68 0.10 12.79
CA ASP A 66 2.64 0.62 14.17
C ASP A 66 2.16 2.09 14.25
N ILE A 67 1.06 2.39 13.57
CA ILE A 67 0.38 3.68 13.68
C ILE A 67 -0.74 3.54 14.70
N THR A 68 -0.49 4.06 15.90
CA THR A 68 -1.40 3.96 17.04
C THR A 68 -2.84 4.34 16.68
N GLY A 69 -3.77 3.43 16.98
CA GLY A 69 -5.19 3.65 16.76
C GLY A 69 -5.62 3.65 15.29
N CYS A 70 -4.81 3.12 14.38
CA CYS A 70 -5.16 2.93 12.98
C CYS A 70 -5.31 1.44 12.62
N GLY A 71 -5.97 1.14 11.50
CA GLY A 71 -6.09 -0.22 10.97
C GLY A 71 -7.43 -0.89 11.24
N GLY A 72 -8.25 -0.35 12.13
CA GLY A 72 -9.63 -0.78 12.31
C GLY A 72 -10.58 -0.22 11.25
N ALA A 73 -11.43 -1.07 10.70
CA ALA A 73 -12.62 -0.70 9.94
C ALA A 73 -13.85 -1.32 10.61
N ILE A 74 -14.94 -0.57 10.74
CA ILE A 74 -16.15 -0.95 11.47
C ILE A 74 -17.37 -0.58 10.62
N LEU A 75 -18.28 -1.52 10.41
CA LEU A 75 -19.53 -1.34 9.69
C LEU A 75 -20.70 -1.56 10.65
N HIS A 76 -21.59 -0.59 10.78
CA HIS A 76 -22.84 -0.70 11.52
C HIS A 76 -24.01 -0.77 10.55
N VAL A 77 -24.94 -1.72 10.76
CA VAL A 77 -26.18 -1.84 10.00
C VAL A 77 -27.34 -1.43 10.89
N PHE A 78 -28.15 -0.45 10.47
CA PHE A 78 -29.19 0.16 11.29
C PHE A 78 -30.56 -0.51 11.11
N GLU A 79 -31.33 -0.53 12.19
CA GLU A 79 -32.73 -0.96 12.16
C GLU A 79 -33.56 0.03 11.32
N PRO A 80 -34.59 -0.41 10.58
CA PRO A 80 -35.37 0.47 9.71
C PRO A 80 -35.88 1.77 10.35
N GLY A 81 -36.28 1.72 11.62
CA GLY A 81 -36.83 2.87 12.35
C GLY A 81 -35.78 3.89 12.84
N THR A 82 -34.49 3.55 12.78
CA THR A 82 -33.39 4.37 13.32
C THR A 82 -32.34 4.69 12.25
N ARG A 83 -32.72 4.55 10.97
CA ARG A 83 -31.87 4.91 9.84
C ARG A 83 -31.73 6.43 9.72
N PRO A 84 -30.54 6.96 9.43
CA PRO A 84 -30.33 8.37 9.12
C PRO A 84 -31.33 8.92 8.11
N GLU A 85 -31.90 10.09 8.42
CA GLU A 85 -32.91 10.78 7.58
C GLU A 85 -34.18 9.96 7.30
N GLY A 86 -34.45 8.89 8.07
CA GLY A 86 -35.58 7.97 7.82
C GLY A 86 -35.51 7.24 6.46
N SER A 87 -34.37 7.32 5.77
CA SER A 87 -34.22 6.81 4.41
C SER A 87 -34.05 5.30 4.40
N GLN A 88 -34.80 4.63 3.52
CA GLN A 88 -34.63 3.19 3.28
C GLN A 88 -33.28 2.83 2.66
N LYS A 89 -32.55 3.81 2.11
CA LYS A 89 -31.23 3.63 1.49
C LYS A 89 -30.08 3.83 2.47
N ASN A 90 -30.30 4.51 3.59
CA ASN A 90 -29.28 4.78 4.60
C ASN A 90 -29.15 3.61 5.58
N VAL A 91 -28.88 2.42 5.05
CA VAL A 91 -28.94 1.16 5.80
C VAL A 91 -27.75 0.91 6.71
N ALA A 92 -26.59 1.48 6.39
CA ALA A 92 -25.35 1.19 7.08
C ALA A 92 -24.40 2.39 7.10
N MET A 93 -23.48 2.40 8.06
CA MET A 93 -22.38 3.35 8.17
C MET A 93 -21.06 2.58 8.29
N LEU A 94 -20.04 3.07 7.58
CA LEU A 94 -18.66 2.61 7.70
C LEU A 94 -17.83 3.64 8.46
N TYR A 95 -17.16 3.21 9.52
CA TYR A 95 -16.17 3.95 10.27
C TYR A 95 -14.79 3.34 10.02
N ALA A 96 -13.78 4.17 9.78
CA ALA A 96 -12.42 3.71 9.56
C ALA A 96 -11.43 4.54 10.37
N ALA A 97 -10.54 3.84 11.07
CA ALA A 97 -9.46 4.43 11.82
C ALA A 97 -8.24 4.59 10.91
N ALA A 98 -8.20 5.71 10.19
CA ALA A 98 -7.17 6.01 9.19
C ALA A 98 -6.09 6.95 9.75
N PRO A 99 -4.86 6.90 9.22
CA PRO A 99 -3.82 7.82 9.63
C PRO A 99 -4.19 9.26 9.25
N SER A 100 -4.11 10.19 10.21
CA SER A 100 -4.20 11.63 9.95
C SER A 100 -2.86 12.35 10.13
N SER A 101 -2.64 13.39 9.34
CA SER A 101 -1.44 14.25 9.46
C SER A 101 -1.37 14.98 10.81
N ARG A 102 -2.52 15.20 11.46
CA ARG A 102 -2.61 15.86 12.76
C ARG A 102 -2.15 14.97 13.90
N PHE A 103 -2.64 13.73 13.96
CA PHE A 103 -2.37 12.80 15.06
C PHE A 103 -1.09 11.97 14.85
N HIS A 104 -0.66 11.79 13.60
CA HIS A 104 0.53 11.00 13.27
C HIS A 104 1.61 11.88 12.62
N LYS A 105 1.79 13.08 13.17
CA LYS A 105 2.83 14.01 12.74
C LYS A 105 4.20 13.36 12.98
N GLY A 106 5.09 13.45 11.98
CA GLY A 106 6.45 12.91 12.07
C GLY A 106 6.62 11.51 11.48
N GLN A 107 5.53 10.85 11.07
CA GLN A 107 5.63 9.61 10.30
C GLN A 107 6.31 9.88 8.95
N PRO A 108 7.25 9.03 8.49
CA PRO A 108 7.82 9.13 7.16
C PRO A 108 6.70 9.11 6.11
N PRO A 109 6.78 9.92 5.03
CA PRO A 109 5.74 9.95 4.01
C PRO A 109 5.42 8.56 3.44
N GLY A 110 6.44 7.72 3.23
CA GLY A 110 6.25 6.34 2.77
C GLY A 110 5.37 5.51 3.72
N THR A 111 5.69 5.50 5.01
CA THR A 111 4.91 4.82 6.05
C THR A 111 3.47 5.34 6.09
N PHE A 112 3.29 6.65 6.05
CA PHE A 112 1.97 7.28 6.08
C PHE A 112 1.10 6.85 4.89
N PHE A 113 1.65 6.87 3.66
CA PHE A 113 0.91 6.47 2.47
C PHE A 113 0.65 4.96 2.41
N CYS A 114 1.58 4.13 2.88
CA CYS A 114 1.34 2.70 3.03
C CYS A 114 0.17 2.45 3.98
N ALA A 115 0.19 3.06 5.17
CA ALA A 115 -0.88 2.95 6.15
C ALA A 115 -2.24 3.40 5.61
N LEU A 116 -2.29 4.52 4.88
CA LEU A 116 -3.52 5.01 4.26
C LEU A 116 -4.09 4.01 3.25
N ARG A 117 -3.24 3.46 2.39
CA ARG A 117 -3.64 2.42 1.42
C ARG A 117 -4.12 1.16 2.11
N CYS A 118 -3.38 0.66 3.10
CA CYS A 118 -3.75 -0.56 3.82
C CYS A 118 -5.08 -0.38 4.56
N GLY A 119 -5.30 0.78 5.18
CA GLY A 119 -6.60 1.14 5.77
C GLY A 119 -7.75 1.13 4.76
N ALA A 120 -7.53 1.71 3.57
CA ALA A 120 -8.54 1.69 2.50
C ALA A 120 -8.81 0.28 1.97
N SER A 121 -7.78 -0.55 1.78
CA SER A 121 -7.97 -1.96 1.40
C SER A 121 -8.77 -2.73 2.46
N ASN A 122 -8.48 -2.50 3.74
CA ASN A 122 -9.20 -3.13 4.84
C ASN A 122 -10.70 -2.76 4.85
N MET A 123 -11.03 -1.51 4.56
CA MET A 123 -12.43 -1.05 4.39
C MET A 123 -13.15 -1.81 3.27
N ILE A 124 -12.51 -1.94 2.10
CA ILE A 124 -13.09 -2.64 0.94
C ILE A 124 -13.31 -4.11 1.26
N ARG A 125 -12.34 -4.76 1.92
CA ARG A 125 -12.44 -6.17 2.33
C ARG A 125 -13.57 -6.39 3.34
N LEU A 126 -13.73 -5.48 4.32
CA LEU A 126 -14.85 -5.53 5.26
C LEU A 126 -16.21 -5.44 4.55
N VAL A 127 -16.37 -4.49 3.62
CA VAL A 127 -17.62 -4.33 2.86
C VAL A 127 -17.90 -5.55 1.98
N ARG A 128 -16.86 -6.10 1.35
CA ARG A 128 -16.99 -7.31 0.51
C ARG A 128 -17.43 -8.53 1.31
N GLU A 129 -16.83 -8.75 2.48
CA GLU A 129 -17.24 -9.85 3.37
C GLU A 129 -18.63 -9.64 3.95
N TYR A 130 -19.00 -8.40 4.28
CA TYR A 130 -20.37 -8.08 4.67
C TYR A 130 -21.38 -8.41 3.56
N ASN A 131 -21.14 -7.95 2.33
CA ASN A 131 -22.05 -8.20 1.21
C ASN A 131 -22.22 -9.69 0.95
N ARG A 132 -21.13 -10.47 1.04
CA ARG A 132 -21.18 -11.93 0.97
C ARG A 132 -22.13 -12.52 2.00
N LEU A 133 -22.01 -12.13 3.27
CA LEU A 133 -22.90 -12.59 4.33
C LEU A 133 -24.35 -12.11 4.14
N ALA A 134 -24.55 -10.88 3.67
CA ALA A 134 -25.87 -10.32 3.39
C ALA A 134 -26.58 -11.08 2.27
N ASP A 135 -25.83 -11.58 1.28
CA ASP A 135 -26.31 -12.44 0.19
C ASP A 135 -26.53 -13.90 0.63
N GLY A 136 -26.35 -14.23 1.92
CA GLY A 136 -26.52 -15.59 2.44
C GLY A 136 -25.41 -16.57 2.04
N GLN A 137 -24.32 -16.08 1.47
CA GLN A 137 -23.15 -16.92 1.18
C GLN A 137 -22.40 -17.27 2.47
N PRO A 138 -21.66 -18.40 2.50
CA PRO A 138 -20.90 -18.79 3.68
C PRO A 138 -19.81 -17.78 4.04
N LYS A 139 -19.37 -17.80 5.31
CA LYS A 139 -18.21 -17.01 5.77
C LYS A 139 -17.02 -17.31 4.87
N LEU A 140 -16.20 -16.29 4.63
CA LEU A 140 -14.99 -16.41 3.83
C LEU A 140 -13.97 -17.31 4.54
N GLU A 141 -13.49 -18.32 3.84
CA GLU A 141 -12.48 -19.24 4.37
C GLU A 141 -11.09 -18.58 4.39
N SER A 142 -10.16 -19.15 5.15
CA SER A 142 -8.80 -18.62 5.28
C SER A 142 -8.04 -18.59 3.95
N TYR A 143 -8.21 -19.62 3.11
CA TYR A 143 -7.53 -19.70 1.81
C TYR A 143 -8.06 -18.65 0.80
N GLU A 144 -9.35 -18.33 0.82
CA GLU A 144 -9.92 -17.28 -0.05
C GLU A 144 -9.34 -15.90 0.31
N ARG A 145 -9.11 -15.64 1.61
CA ARG A 145 -8.43 -14.43 2.07
C ARG A 145 -6.97 -14.38 1.61
N ALA A 146 -6.28 -15.51 1.62
CA ALA A 146 -4.91 -15.61 1.10
C ALA A 146 -4.85 -15.30 -0.41
N ILE A 147 -5.81 -15.80 -1.20
CA ILE A 147 -5.90 -15.49 -2.64
C ILE A 147 -6.06 -13.99 -2.88
N TRP A 148 -6.87 -13.29 -2.08
CA TRP A 148 -7.03 -11.83 -2.22
C TRP A 148 -5.75 -11.08 -1.89
N TRP A 149 -5.04 -11.52 -0.85
CA TRP A 149 -3.75 -10.93 -0.50
C TRP A 149 -2.70 -11.17 -1.59
N GLN A 150 -2.62 -12.38 -2.15
CA GLN A 150 -1.76 -12.68 -3.30
C GLN A 150 -2.11 -11.82 -4.52
N ALA A 151 -3.40 -11.58 -4.79
CA ALA A 151 -3.80 -10.69 -5.87
C ALA A 151 -3.33 -9.24 -5.65
N ASP A 152 -3.38 -8.74 -4.40
CA ASP A 152 -2.90 -7.39 -4.07
C ASP A 152 -1.37 -7.27 -4.19
N LEU A 153 -0.62 -8.30 -3.76
CA LEU A 153 0.83 -8.38 -3.94
C LEU A 153 1.18 -8.36 -5.43
N ARG A 154 0.54 -9.24 -6.22
CA ARG A 154 0.73 -9.32 -7.66
C ARG A 154 0.47 -7.97 -8.33
N ALA A 155 -0.68 -7.36 -8.06
CA ALA A 155 -1.01 -6.05 -8.64
C ALA A 155 0.02 -4.98 -8.28
N GLN A 156 0.61 -5.03 -7.08
CA GLN A 156 1.65 -4.09 -6.69
C GLN A 156 2.97 -4.32 -7.44
N VAL A 157 3.40 -5.56 -7.61
CA VAL A 157 4.59 -5.88 -8.41
C VAL A 157 4.37 -5.54 -9.88
N GLU A 158 3.23 -5.95 -10.45
CA GLU A 158 2.84 -5.61 -11.82
C GLU A 158 2.85 -4.08 -12.05
N TYR A 159 2.42 -3.30 -11.06
CA TYR A 159 2.52 -1.85 -11.12
C TYR A 159 3.97 -1.38 -11.18
N TYR A 160 4.89 -1.89 -10.36
CA TYR A 160 6.31 -1.49 -10.40
C TYR A 160 6.92 -1.69 -11.78
N PHE A 161 6.57 -2.78 -12.45
CA PHE A 161 7.04 -3.16 -13.79
C PHE A 161 6.12 -2.66 -14.94
N SER A 162 5.10 -1.88 -14.63
CA SER A 162 4.19 -1.31 -15.63
C SER A 162 4.82 -0.14 -16.37
N ASP A 163 4.42 0.08 -17.63
CA ASP A 163 4.89 1.26 -18.37
C ASP A 163 4.57 2.55 -17.62
N ARG A 164 3.39 2.62 -16.99
CA ARG A 164 2.96 3.79 -16.22
C ARG A 164 3.93 4.14 -15.10
N ASN A 165 4.43 3.16 -14.35
CA ASN A 165 5.39 3.43 -13.29
C ASN A 165 6.78 3.73 -13.85
N LEU A 166 7.23 2.91 -14.81
CA LEU A 166 8.59 2.98 -15.34
C LEU A 166 8.89 4.26 -16.12
N ARG A 167 7.89 4.99 -16.63
CA ARG A 167 8.10 6.33 -17.21
C ARG A 167 8.67 7.36 -16.22
N GLY A 168 8.47 7.17 -14.92
CA GLY A 168 8.96 8.09 -13.88
C GLY A 168 9.77 7.42 -12.76
N ASP A 169 9.80 6.08 -12.69
CA ASP A 169 10.49 5.33 -11.64
C ASP A 169 11.92 4.97 -12.06
N PHE A 170 12.85 5.87 -11.78
CA PHE A 170 14.28 5.65 -12.05
C PHE A 170 14.88 4.50 -11.25
N PHE A 171 14.33 4.18 -10.07
CA PHE A 171 14.87 3.11 -9.24
C PHE A 171 14.67 1.76 -9.91
N PHE A 172 13.44 1.43 -10.31
CA PHE A 172 13.19 0.18 -11.02
C PHE A 172 13.78 0.17 -12.43
N THR A 173 13.81 1.33 -13.11
CA THR A 173 14.48 1.45 -14.40
C THR A 173 15.97 1.10 -14.30
N ASP A 174 16.69 1.65 -13.31
CA ASP A 174 18.10 1.35 -13.06
C ASP A 174 18.33 -0.13 -12.73
N LYS A 175 17.45 -0.73 -11.91
CA LYS A 175 17.53 -2.16 -11.59
C LYS A 175 17.31 -3.06 -12.80
N ILE A 176 16.39 -2.71 -13.70
CA ILE A 176 16.14 -3.47 -14.92
C ILE A 176 17.32 -3.32 -15.89
N VAL A 177 17.86 -2.11 -16.08
CA VAL A 177 19.01 -1.86 -16.98
C VAL A 177 20.29 -2.52 -16.47
N GLY A 178 20.42 -2.70 -15.15
CA GLY A 178 21.58 -3.35 -14.54
C GLY A 178 21.76 -4.83 -14.90
N ASP A 179 20.75 -5.48 -15.49
CA ASP A 179 20.80 -6.87 -15.95
C ASP A 179 20.46 -6.95 -17.45
N ILE A 180 21.25 -7.70 -18.22
CA ILE A 180 21.11 -7.77 -19.68
C ILE A 180 19.74 -8.33 -20.12
N ASP A 181 19.17 -9.23 -19.32
CA ASP A 181 17.89 -9.89 -19.58
C ASP A 181 16.74 -9.23 -18.80
N GLY A 182 17.04 -8.13 -18.09
CA GLY A 182 16.09 -7.34 -17.31
C GLY A 182 15.61 -7.99 -16.01
N TRP A 183 16.33 -8.98 -15.47
CA TRP A 183 15.98 -9.63 -14.22
C TRP A 183 16.31 -8.77 -13.00
N VAL A 184 15.33 -8.66 -12.10
CA VAL A 184 15.47 -7.95 -10.84
C VAL A 184 15.30 -8.94 -9.70
N ASP A 185 16.22 -8.91 -8.74
CA ASP A 185 16.15 -9.71 -7.51
C ASP A 185 14.88 -9.38 -6.71
N LEU A 186 14.09 -10.41 -6.35
CA LEU A 186 12.86 -10.23 -5.59
C LEU A 186 13.10 -9.68 -4.18
N GLU A 187 14.31 -9.78 -3.63
CA GLU A 187 14.67 -9.08 -2.39
C GLU A 187 14.57 -7.56 -2.53
N VAL A 188 14.91 -7.02 -3.71
CA VAL A 188 14.74 -5.59 -4.00
C VAL A 188 13.26 -5.22 -3.95
N VAL A 189 12.40 -6.06 -4.55
CA VAL A 189 10.94 -5.85 -4.55
C VAL A 189 10.37 -5.96 -3.13
N ARG A 190 10.82 -6.96 -2.35
CA ARG A 190 10.39 -7.19 -0.96
C ARG A 190 10.77 -6.02 -0.05
N SER A 191 11.94 -5.42 -0.28
CA SER A 191 12.40 -4.22 0.46
C SER A 191 11.59 -2.95 0.16
N CYS A 192 10.79 -2.93 -0.91
CA CYS A 192 10.00 -1.76 -1.25
C CYS A 192 8.91 -1.53 -0.19
N PRO A 193 8.70 -0.29 0.31
CA PRO A 193 7.82 -0.03 1.43
C PRO A 193 6.40 -0.62 1.30
N ARG A 194 5.83 -0.67 0.10
CA ARG A 194 4.47 -1.22 -0.11
C ARG A 194 4.42 -2.74 0.02
N ILE A 195 5.49 -3.43 -0.37
CA ILE A 195 5.57 -4.89 -0.24
C ILE A 195 5.96 -5.25 1.20
N ALA A 196 6.94 -4.53 1.77
CA ALA A 196 7.34 -4.68 3.16
C ALA A 196 6.14 -4.51 4.13
N CYS A 197 5.29 -3.50 3.93
CA CYS A 197 4.07 -3.31 4.73
C CYS A 197 3.03 -4.42 4.55
N SER A 198 3.12 -5.23 3.49
CA SER A 198 2.21 -6.37 3.28
C SER A 198 2.62 -7.60 4.10
N ASN A 199 3.73 -7.52 4.85
CA ASN A 199 4.26 -8.56 5.74
C ASN A 199 4.52 -9.91 5.06
N VAL A 200 5.10 -9.86 3.86
CA VAL A 200 5.61 -11.05 3.15
C VAL A 200 6.81 -11.58 3.92
N ALA A 201 6.73 -12.82 4.40
CA ALA A 201 7.79 -13.42 5.23
C ALA A 201 8.95 -13.97 4.37
N VAL A 202 8.62 -14.61 3.25
CA VAL A 202 9.57 -15.35 2.40
C VAL A 202 9.32 -15.09 0.91
N ASN A 203 10.34 -15.29 0.07
CA ASN A 203 10.22 -14.98 -1.37
C ASN A 203 9.26 -15.91 -2.11
N GLU A 204 9.05 -17.12 -1.59
CA GLU A 204 8.12 -18.11 -2.11
C GLU A 204 6.68 -17.56 -2.12
N GLU A 205 6.27 -16.81 -1.10
CA GLU A 205 4.95 -16.17 -1.07
C GLU A 205 4.77 -15.15 -2.21
N LEU A 206 5.83 -14.41 -2.54
CA LEU A 206 5.82 -13.50 -3.69
C LEU A 206 5.80 -14.30 -4.99
N LEU A 207 6.64 -15.33 -5.14
CA LEU A 207 6.65 -16.19 -6.33
C LEU A 207 5.26 -16.79 -6.60
N ASP A 208 4.64 -17.38 -5.58
CA ASP A 208 3.30 -17.97 -5.67
C ASP A 208 2.25 -16.92 -6.09
N SER A 209 2.35 -15.70 -5.55
CA SER A 209 1.45 -14.62 -5.92
C SER A 209 1.60 -14.18 -7.38
N LEU A 210 2.81 -14.27 -7.93
CA LEU A 210 3.17 -13.81 -9.27
C LEU A 210 2.98 -14.86 -10.36
N GLY A 211 2.91 -16.15 -10.02
CA GLY A 211 2.72 -17.24 -10.99
C GLY A 211 1.57 -17.03 -11.99
N PRO A 212 0.40 -16.50 -11.59
CA PRO A 212 -0.70 -16.20 -12.51
C PRO A 212 -0.53 -14.90 -13.33
N SER A 213 0.54 -14.13 -13.12
CA SER A 213 0.74 -12.84 -13.81
C SER A 213 0.99 -13.02 -15.30
N LYS A 214 0.43 -12.10 -16.08
CA LYS A 214 0.72 -11.98 -17.53
C LYS A 214 1.63 -10.80 -17.84
N MET A 215 1.97 -9.99 -16.84
CA MET A 215 2.76 -8.76 -17.00
C MET A 215 4.20 -8.95 -16.56
N VAL A 216 4.45 -9.88 -15.64
CA VAL A 216 5.78 -10.23 -15.16
C VAL A 216 6.00 -11.74 -15.22
N GLU A 217 7.27 -12.12 -15.31
CA GLU A 217 7.73 -13.51 -15.24
C GLU A 217 8.67 -13.65 -14.04
N THR A 218 8.66 -14.82 -13.41
CA THR A 218 9.55 -15.13 -12.29
C THR A 218 10.43 -16.32 -12.61
N LYS A 219 11.64 -16.34 -12.02
CA LYS A 219 12.51 -17.52 -12.03
C LYS A 219 13.17 -17.69 -10.67
N THR A 220 13.54 -18.93 -10.37
CA THR A 220 14.45 -19.25 -9.26
C THR A 220 15.83 -19.50 -9.85
N GLY A 221 16.82 -18.72 -9.41
CA GLY A 221 18.22 -18.88 -9.80
C GLY A 221 18.97 -19.82 -8.87
N GLU A 222 20.30 -19.81 -9.00
CA GLU A 222 21.20 -20.56 -8.13
C GLU A 222 21.05 -20.11 -6.67
N GLU A 223 21.31 -21.02 -5.73
CA GLU A 223 21.21 -20.79 -4.27
C GLU A 223 19.80 -20.40 -3.78
N GLY A 224 18.74 -20.64 -4.56
CA GLY A 224 17.36 -20.36 -4.15
C GLY A 224 16.95 -18.88 -4.27
N LYS A 225 17.76 -18.04 -4.92
CA LYS A 225 17.39 -16.64 -5.18
C LYS A 225 16.23 -16.56 -6.15
N ALA A 226 15.30 -15.66 -5.89
CA ALA A 226 14.11 -15.47 -6.68
C ALA A 226 14.22 -14.16 -7.48
N PHE A 227 13.84 -14.18 -8.75
CA PHE A 227 13.94 -13.03 -9.64
C PHE A 227 12.62 -12.78 -10.34
N VAL A 228 12.38 -11.52 -10.71
CA VAL A 228 11.23 -11.08 -11.48
C VAL A 228 11.68 -10.16 -12.62
N ARG A 229 11.02 -10.26 -13.77
CA ARG A 229 11.19 -9.32 -14.88
C ARG A 229 9.88 -9.04 -15.58
N ARG A 230 9.91 -8.08 -16.50
CA ARG A 230 8.79 -7.81 -17.43
C ARG A 230 8.59 -9.01 -18.35
N ALA A 231 7.33 -9.39 -18.58
CA ALA A 231 6.99 -10.52 -19.45
C ALA A 231 7.66 -10.38 -20.83
N GLY A 232 8.28 -11.47 -21.31
CA GLY A 232 9.03 -11.51 -22.56
C GLY A 232 10.23 -10.56 -22.64
N GLY A 233 10.73 -10.02 -21.52
CA GLY A 233 11.82 -9.03 -21.54
C GLY A 233 11.40 -7.70 -22.18
N LYS A 234 10.11 -7.33 -22.09
CA LYS A 234 9.56 -6.11 -22.71
C LYS A 234 10.43 -4.88 -22.43
N ALA A 235 10.82 -4.17 -23.48
CA ALA A 235 11.62 -2.95 -23.41
C ALA A 235 10.99 -1.87 -22.50
N LEU A 236 11.84 -1.06 -21.86
CA LEU A 236 11.43 0.05 -21.02
C LEU A 236 10.67 1.12 -21.83
N PRO A 237 9.64 1.76 -21.25
CA PRO A 237 8.97 2.88 -21.91
C PRO A 237 9.89 4.10 -21.97
N MET A 238 9.65 5.00 -22.93
CA MET A 238 10.32 6.31 -22.94
C MET A 238 9.93 7.10 -21.67
N PRO A 239 10.89 7.74 -20.98
CA PRO A 239 10.61 8.59 -19.82
C PRO A 239 9.65 9.72 -20.17
N ASP A 240 8.82 10.15 -19.21
CA ASP A 240 7.97 11.32 -19.43
C ASP A 240 8.82 12.61 -19.48
N ASP A 241 8.76 13.34 -20.59
CA ASP A 241 9.45 14.62 -20.84
C ASP A 241 9.20 15.67 -19.74
N GLY A 242 8.10 15.54 -19.00
CA GLY A 242 7.62 16.48 -17.99
C GLY A 242 8.10 16.22 -16.56
N PHE A 243 8.67 15.04 -16.25
CA PHE A 243 9.25 14.75 -14.93
C PHE A 243 10.75 15.07 -14.93
N GLY A 244 11.07 16.34 -15.21
CA GLY A 244 12.34 16.96 -14.86
C GLY A 244 12.50 17.06 -13.34
N MET A 245 12.54 15.92 -12.64
CA MET A 245 13.06 15.87 -11.28
C MET A 245 14.55 16.24 -11.40
N LYS A 246 14.86 17.52 -11.15
CA LYS A 246 16.20 17.96 -10.79
C LYS A 246 16.74 16.91 -9.82
N ARG A 247 17.77 16.16 -10.25
CA ARG A 247 18.41 15.09 -9.46
C ARG A 247 18.56 15.57 -8.02
N LYS A 248 17.64 15.16 -7.15
CA LYS A 248 17.67 15.42 -5.70
C LYS A 248 18.36 14.27 -4.96
N TYR A 249 19.21 13.53 -5.66
CA TYR A 249 20.37 12.90 -5.02
C TYR A 249 21.33 14.03 -4.68
N GLY A 250 21.25 14.47 -3.42
CA GLY A 250 22.20 15.41 -2.86
C GLY A 250 23.63 14.93 -3.10
N LYS A 251 24.51 15.86 -3.42
CA LYS A 251 25.96 15.79 -3.19
C LYS A 251 26.55 14.39 -3.38
N ALA A 252 26.59 13.91 -4.62
CA ALA A 252 27.68 13.03 -5.01
C ALA A 252 28.95 13.86 -4.87
N PHE A 253 29.71 13.57 -3.81
CA PHE A 253 31.11 13.93 -3.59
C PHE A 253 31.75 14.74 -4.72
N GLY A 254 31.69 16.08 -4.59
CA GLY A 254 32.77 16.91 -5.09
C GLY A 254 34.02 16.52 -4.29
N ARG A 255 34.73 15.49 -4.74
CA ARG A 255 36.06 15.12 -4.28
C ARG A 255 36.82 14.52 -5.45
N GLY A 256 37.79 15.27 -5.97
CA GLY A 256 38.87 14.67 -6.75
C GLY A 256 39.69 15.63 -7.60
N GLY A 257 39.07 16.55 -8.34
CA GLY A 257 39.80 17.47 -9.20
C GLY A 257 39.97 18.83 -8.55
N ARG A 258 41.20 19.35 -8.48
CA ARG A 258 41.40 20.81 -8.36
C ARG A 258 40.71 21.47 -9.56
N GLU A 259 40.28 22.72 -9.44
CA GLU A 259 39.63 23.47 -10.53
C GLU A 259 40.47 23.52 -11.83
N SER A 260 41.77 23.23 -11.72
CA SER A 260 42.75 23.14 -12.80
C SER A 260 43.00 21.73 -13.36
N ASP A 261 42.30 20.68 -12.90
CA ASP A 261 42.50 19.30 -13.39
C ASP A 261 41.50 18.99 -14.51
N PRO A 262 41.96 18.90 -15.78
CA PRO A 262 41.10 18.63 -16.91
C PRO A 262 40.62 17.16 -16.96
N THR A 263 41.04 16.28 -16.05
CA THR A 263 40.76 14.84 -16.13
C THR A 263 39.28 14.48 -15.93
N CYS A 264 38.74 13.64 -16.81
CA CYS A 264 37.41 13.06 -16.68
C CYS A 264 37.42 11.81 -15.81
N TRP A 265 37.18 12.00 -14.51
CA TRP A 265 37.18 10.90 -13.54
C TRP A 265 36.09 9.84 -13.75
N ASP A 266 35.01 10.14 -14.48
CA ASP A 266 34.01 9.15 -14.90
C ASP A 266 34.62 8.16 -15.89
N PHE A 267 35.37 8.65 -16.88
CA PHE A 267 36.03 7.84 -17.89
C PHE A 267 37.15 6.99 -17.27
N VAL A 268 38.01 7.60 -16.45
CA VAL A 268 39.13 6.91 -15.79
C VAL A 268 38.66 5.73 -14.93
N ARG A 269 37.53 5.88 -14.21
CA ARG A 269 37.06 4.83 -13.29
C ARG A 269 36.20 3.76 -13.95
N LYS A 270 35.43 4.12 -14.97
CA LYS A 270 34.42 3.24 -15.57
C LYS A 270 34.79 2.76 -16.97
N GLY A 271 35.91 3.24 -17.52
CA GLY A 271 36.31 3.00 -18.90
C GLY A 271 35.39 3.63 -19.95
N SER A 272 34.35 4.37 -19.54
CA SER A 272 33.37 4.98 -20.42
C SER A 272 32.77 6.23 -19.78
N CYS A 273 32.51 7.26 -20.58
CA CYS A 273 31.94 8.52 -20.13
C CYS A 273 30.54 8.71 -20.75
N PRO A 274 29.49 8.96 -19.95
CA PRO A 274 28.13 9.16 -20.47
C PRO A 274 27.98 10.46 -21.27
N ARG A 275 28.98 11.35 -21.22
CA ARG A 275 29.03 12.58 -22.02
C ARG A 275 29.65 12.36 -23.42
N GLY A 276 30.21 11.18 -23.69
CA GLY A 276 30.84 10.86 -24.97
C GLY A 276 31.87 11.90 -25.41
N ASP A 277 31.89 12.20 -26.70
CA ASP A 277 32.80 13.17 -27.33
C ASP A 277 32.49 14.63 -26.95
N GLN A 278 31.34 14.88 -26.32
CA GLN A 278 30.96 16.22 -25.83
C GLN A 278 31.45 16.48 -24.40
N CYS A 279 32.26 15.58 -23.83
CA CYS A 279 32.82 15.78 -22.51
C CYS A 279 33.85 16.92 -22.52
N ARG A 280 33.64 17.95 -21.69
CA ARG A 280 34.59 19.06 -21.51
C ARG A 280 35.88 18.69 -20.75
N TYR A 281 36.01 17.44 -20.32
CA TYR A 281 37.13 16.93 -19.53
C TYR A 281 37.84 15.83 -20.33
N GLU A 282 39.16 15.77 -20.21
CA GLU A 282 40.03 14.87 -20.96
C GLU A 282 39.83 13.40 -20.57
N HIS A 283 39.67 12.55 -21.57
CA HIS A 283 39.55 11.10 -21.44
C HIS A 283 40.95 10.47 -21.59
N THR A 284 41.84 10.74 -20.63
CA THR A 284 43.18 10.13 -20.63
C THR A 284 43.11 8.75 -19.99
N VAL A 285 43.61 7.74 -20.71
CA VAL A 285 43.85 6.40 -20.16
C VAL A 285 45.24 6.45 -19.50
N THR A 286 45.29 6.51 -18.17
CA THR A 286 46.52 6.19 -17.42
C THR A 286 46.65 4.70 -17.26
#